data_AF-A0A453GQH8-F1
#
_entry.id   AF-A0A453GQH8-F1
#
_cell.length_a   1.000
_cell.length_b   1.000
_cell.length_c   1.000
_cell.angle_alpha   90.00
_cell.angle_beta   90.00
_cell.angle_gamma   90.00
#
_symmetry.space_group_name_H-M   'P 1'
#
loop_
_entity.id
_entity.type
_entity.pdbx_description
1 polymer ?
#
loop_
_entity_poly.entity_id
_entity_poly.type
_entity_poly.pdbx_seq_one_letter_code
_entity_poly.pdbx_strand_id
1 'polypeptide(L)'
;MSPPLQAPDYRYVTEECLREWKGQSAAAFRLPDPVPMARFLYELCWAMVRGDLPPQKCRAALDSVVFVEEARQEESASVLADIIAHLGQDITISGEYRSRLVKMTKSLVESSLIVPRLLQERCEEEFLWEVELSKSKGQDLKAKEVRVNTRLLYQQTKFNLVREESEGYAKLVTLLCQVGSDLACQNASSATISIVKSLIGHFDLDPNRVFDIVLECFELYPDNSIFYQLIPLFPKSHAAQILGFKFQYYQQLDVNSPVPSGLFRIAALLVKSGLIDLDNLYAHLLPNDDEAFEHFGSFVSRKIDEATKIGKINLAATGKDLMDEEKQEITIDLYTALEMENDIIDERAPEIEKNQKLGLLLGFLSVHDWDHAQLLFERLAQLNPVEHVEICDALFRIVEKTISSAYSTYCQTHHKITRNMDTHMMDASSVSSPSYLVDLPKEFFQMLVACGPYLHRDTQLFQKVCRVLKVYHASSKESARTAGVMSPESQVEEALGSCLLPSLQLIPANPAVDMEIWGVLSLLPYEVRYRLYGEWEKDTEQNPIVLAARQTAKLDTRRLLKRLAKENLKQLGRMVAKLAHANPMTVLRTIVQQVF
;
A
#
# COMPACT_ATOMS: atom_id res chain seq x y z
N MET A 1 -24.45 42.33 50.59
CA MET A 1 -23.42 43.33 50.91
C MET A 1 -22.09 42.60 50.90
N SER A 2 -21.21 42.92 49.95
CA SER A 2 -19.84 42.39 49.93
C SER A 2 -19.13 42.80 51.22
N PRO A 3 -18.30 41.94 51.83
CA PRO A 3 -17.55 42.31 53.04
C PRO A 3 -16.71 43.59 52.76
N PRO A 4 -16.59 44.50 53.73
CA PRO A 4 -15.77 45.70 53.55
C PRO A 4 -14.33 45.29 53.25
N LEU A 5 -13.75 45.93 52.24
CA LEU A 5 -12.36 45.72 51.81
C LEU A 5 -11.43 45.93 53.01
N GLN A 6 -10.75 44.88 53.47
CA GLN A 6 -9.92 44.94 54.67
C GLN A 6 -8.58 45.59 54.32
N ALA A 7 -8.49 46.90 54.55
CA ALA A 7 -7.27 47.66 54.30
C ALA A 7 -6.16 47.26 55.28
N PRO A 8 -4.88 47.38 54.90
CA PRO A 8 -3.78 47.12 55.80
C PRO A 8 -3.73 48.13 56.94
N ASP A 9 -3.18 47.71 58.07
CA ASP A 9 -2.82 48.61 59.16
C ASP A 9 -1.74 49.59 58.66
N TYR A 10 -2.14 50.82 58.36
CA TYR A 10 -1.24 51.89 57.92
C TYR A 10 -0.28 52.27 59.05
N ARG A 11 1.01 51.97 58.87
CA ARG A 11 2.06 52.34 59.84
C ARG A 11 2.86 53.56 59.40
N TYR A 12 3.00 53.76 58.09
CA TYR A 12 3.88 54.78 57.52
C TYR A 12 3.12 55.78 56.64
N VAL A 13 2.04 55.35 55.96
CA VAL A 13 1.16 56.26 55.20
C VAL A 13 0.02 56.74 56.12
N THR A 14 0.29 57.75 56.94
CA THR A 14 -0.70 58.32 57.88
C THR A 14 -1.65 59.33 57.20
N GLU A 15 -2.77 59.68 57.83
CA GLU A 15 -3.71 60.69 57.31
C GLU A 15 -3.06 62.07 57.11
N GLU A 16 -2.03 62.40 57.90
CA GLU A 16 -1.25 63.63 57.76
C GLU A 16 -0.42 63.62 56.47
N CYS A 17 0.25 62.50 56.16
CA CYS A 17 0.99 62.33 54.90
C CYS A 17 0.06 62.50 53.69
N LEU A 18 -1.12 61.89 53.74
CA LEU A 18 -2.12 61.98 52.67
C LEU A 18 -2.65 63.40 52.48
N ARG A 19 -2.75 64.20 53.54
CA ARG A 19 -3.18 65.61 53.49
C ARG A 19 -2.10 66.49 52.85
N GLU A 20 -0.84 66.30 53.22
CA GLU A 20 0.30 67.05 52.68
C GLU A 20 0.56 66.76 51.20
N TRP A 21 0.50 65.49 50.79
CA TRP A 21 0.68 65.12 49.38
C TRP A 21 -0.46 65.61 48.46
N LYS A 22 -1.67 65.80 49.00
CA LYS A 22 -2.80 66.44 48.29
C LYS A 22 -2.65 67.96 48.18
N GLY A 23 -1.96 68.59 49.13
CA GLY A 23 -1.76 70.04 49.20
C GLY A 23 -0.79 70.59 48.14
N GLN A 24 -0.67 71.93 48.12
CA GLN A 24 0.28 72.64 47.26
C GLN A 24 1.73 72.54 47.77
N SER A 25 1.94 72.10 49.03
CA SER A 25 3.24 71.91 49.71
C SER A 25 3.91 70.56 49.44
N ALA A 26 3.35 69.69 48.59
CA ALA A 26 3.77 68.29 48.42
C ALA A 26 5.26 68.09 48.06
N ALA A 27 5.92 69.05 47.41
CA ALA A 27 7.34 68.96 47.04
C ALA A 27 8.31 69.29 48.20
N ALA A 28 7.83 69.96 49.25
CA ALA A 28 8.63 70.38 50.41
C ALA A 28 8.50 69.43 51.61
N PHE A 29 7.54 68.50 51.57
CA PHE A 29 7.28 67.54 52.64
C PHE A 29 8.29 66.37 52.58
N ARG A 30 8.87 66.03 53.73
CA ARG A 30 9.80 64.90 53.91
C ARG A 30 9.41 64.12 55.15
N LEU A 31 9.33 62.80 55.05
CA LEU A 31 9.13 61.93 56.21
C LEU A 31 10.43 61.89 57.04
N PRO A 32 10.36 62.06 58.38
CA PRO A 32 11.55 62.28 59.21
C PRO A 32 12.37 60.99 59.47
N ASP A 33 11.74 59.82 59.47
CA ASP A 33 12.39 58.55 59.77
C ASP A 33 12.51 57.66 58.51
N PRO A 34 13.63 56.92 58.34
CA PRO A 34 13.76 55.94 57.28
C PRO A 34 12.73 54.81 57.41
N VAL A 35 12.06 54.46 56.30
CA VAL A 35 11.00 53.43 56.30
C VAL A 35 11.37 52.20 55.45
N PRO A 36 10.85 50.99 55.75
CA PRO A 36 11.02 49.82 54.90
C PRO A 36 10.31 50.00 53.55
N MET A 37 11.01 49.77 52.43
CA MET A 37 10.52 50.08 51.09
C MET A 37 9.26 49.28 50.74
N ALA A 38 9.30 47.95 50.86
CA ALA A 38 8.17 47.09 50.50
C ALA A 38 6.90 47.40 51.28
N ARG A 39 7.02 47.70 52.60
CA ARG A 39 5.85 48.01 53.44
C ARG A 39 5.27 49.37 53.09
N PHE A 40 6.12 50.37 52.90
CA PHE A 40 5.68 51.71 52.50
C PHE A 40 5.00 51.71 51.13
N LEU A 41 5.60 51.05 50.13
CA LEU A 41 5.03 50.93 48.77
C LEU A 41 3.68 50.20 48.79
N TYR A 42 3.56 49.14 49.60
CA TYR A 42 2.31 48.40 49.75
C TYR A 42 1.18 49.27 50.34
N GLU A 43 1.48 50.02 51.40
CA GLU A 43 0.55 50.98 52.00
C GLU A 43 0.19 52.11 51.01
N LEU A 44 1.16 52.61 50.25
CA LEU A 44 0.96 53.65 49.24
C LEU A 44 0.05 53.18 48.11
N CYS A 45 0.26 51.97 47.59
CA CYS A 45 -0.62 51.35 46.59
C CYS A 45 -2.05 51.17 47.13
N TRP A 46 -2.20 50.74 48.38
CA TRP A 46 -3.50 50.61 49.04
C TRP A 46 -4.23 51.94 49.23
N ALA A 47 -3.50 53.00 49.59
CA ALA A 47 -4.06 54.35 49.69
C ALA A 47 -4.56 54.86 48.33
N MET A 48 -3.84 54.57 47.25
CA MET A 48 -4.27 54.89 45.88
C MET A 48 -5.50 54.08 45.44
N VAL A 49 -5.54 52.77 45.73
CA VAL A 49 -6.69 51.90 45.42
C VAL A 49 -7.94 52.34 46.17
N ARG A 50 -7.82 52.75 47.44
CA ARG A 50 -8.93 53.30 48.24
C ARG A 50 -9.40 54.68 47.78
N GLY A 51 -8.66 55.34 46.89
CA GLY A 51 -8.95 56.71 46.45
C GLY A 51 -8.49 57.79 47.43
N ASP A 52 -7.74 57.39 48.45
CA ASP A 52 -7.20 58.29 49.47
C ASP A 52 -6.01 59.10 48.92
N LEU A 53 -5.39 58.71 47.79
CA LEU A 53 -4.36 59.48 47.08
C LEU A 53 -4.53 59.39 45.55
N PRO A 54 -4.48 60.51 44.79
CA PRO A 54 -4.47 60.46 43.34
C PRO A 54 -3.17 59.85 42.77
N PRO A 55 -3.22 59.02 41.71
CA PRO A 55 -2.03 58.35 41.15
C PRO A 55 -0.91 59.31 40.71
N GLN A 56 -1.26 60.50 40.23
CA GLN A 56 -0.32 61.54 39.80
C GLN A 56 0.59 62.04 40.93
N LYS A 57 0.19 61.87 42.19
CA LYS A 57 0.95 62.30 43.37
C LYS A 57 1.87 61.20 43.92
N CYS A 58 1.87 60.01 43.31
CA CYS A 58 2.72 58.90 43.74
C CYS A 58 4.21 59.27 43.74
N ARG A 59 4.69 59.95 42.69
CA ARG A 59 6.09 60.40 42.62
C ARG A 59 6.46 61.36 43.76
N ALA A 60 5.56 62.29 44.12
CA ALA A 60 5.80 63.19 45.25
C ALA A 60 5.87 62.43 46.60
N ALA A 61 5.09 61.36 46.76
CA ALA A 61 5.16 60.50 47.94
C ALA A 61 6.48 59.70 47.98
N LEU A 62 6.92 59.13 46.85
CA LEU A 62 8.20 58.43 46.74
C LEU A 62 9.39 59.37 46.98
N ASP A 63 9.35 60.57 46.41
CA ASP A 63 10.39 61.58 46.57
C ASP A 63 10.45 62.13 48.00
N SER A 64 9.40 61.98 48.81
CA SER A 64 9.34 62.48 50.19
C SER A 64 10.02 61.56 51.22
N VAL A 65 10.41 60.35 50.83
CA VAL A 65 10.85 59.28 51.73
C VAL A 65 12.33 58.93 51.53
N VAL A 66 13.00 58.57 52.62
CA VAL A 66 14.28 57.87 52.59
C VAL A 66 14.03 56.43 53.01
N PHE A 67 14.45 55.47 52.19
CA PHE A 67 14.29 54.06 52.52
C PHE A 67 15.45 53.57 53.40
N VAL A 68 15.16 52.60 54.26
CA VAL A 68 16.18 51.92 55.08
C VAL A 68 17.19 51.16 54.19
N GLU A 69 16.73 50.68 53.04
CA GLU A 69 17.54 50.01 52.03
C GLU A 69 18.12 51.06 51.06
N GLU A 70 19.37 50.89 50.60
CA GLU A 70 19.95 51.70 49.51
C GLU A 70 19.25 51.35 48.18
N ALA A 71 18.02 51.83 48.02
CA ALA A 71 17.15 51.45 46.92
C ALA A 71 17.65 52.04 45.59
N ARG A 72 18.04 51.17 44.66
CA ARG A 72 18.15 51.56 43.25
C ARG A 72 16.74 51.73 42.69
N GLN A 73 16.55 52.67 41.77
CA GLN A 73 15.26 52.92 41.14
C GLN A 73 14.65 51.64 40.50
N GLU A 74 15.50 50.75 39.98
CA GLU A 74 15.10 49.46 39.40
C GLU A 74 14.52 48.48 40.44
N GLU A 75 15.01 48.49 41.68
CA GLU A 75 14.51 47.63 42.77
C GLU A 75 13.13 48.10 43.25
N SER A 76 12.93 49.42 43.35
CA SER A 76 11.63 49.99 43.71
C SER A 76 10.55 49.70 42.66
N ALA A 77 10.91 49.72 41.38
CA ALA A 77 10.03 49.36 40.26
C ALA A 77 9.66 47.86 40.27
N SER A 78 10.61 46.99 40.62
CA SER A 78 10.35 45.55 40.78
C SER A 78 9.39 45.28 41.95
N VAL A 79 9.62 45.88 43.12
CA VAL A 79 8.75 45.68 44.29
C VAL A 79 7.34 46.22 44.04
N LEU A 80 7.21 47.37 43.37
CA LEU A 80 5.92 47.89 42.92
C LEU A 80 5.19 46.93 41.98
N ALA A 81 5.90 46.31 41.03
CA ALA A 81 5.31 45.32 40.13
C ALA A 81 4.80 44.08 40.86
N ASP A 82 5.52 43.58 41.87
CA ASP A 82 5.06 42.46 42.72
C ASP A 82 3.80 42.81 43.51
N ILE A 83 3.77 44.00 44.12
CA ILE A 83 2.62 44.50 44.87
C ILE A 83 1.40 44.63 43.95
N ILE A 84 1.58 45.19 42.76
CA ILE A 84 0.50 45.36 41.77
C ILE A 84 0.01 44.00 41.26
N ALA A 85 0.91 43.05 40.97
CA ALA A 85 0.52 41.70 40.58
C ALA A 85 -0.32 41.03 41.68
N HIS A 86 0.12 41.14 42.95
CA HIS A 86 -0.61 40.59 44.08
C HIS A 86 -2.01 41.23 44.27
N LEU A 87 -2.10 42.55 44.19
CA LEU A 87 -3.38 43.27 44.26
C LEU A 87 -4.29 42.99 43.05
N GLY A 88 -3.71 42.72 41.89
CA GLY A 88 -4.44 42.37 40.67
C GLY A 88 -5.15 41.01 40.75
N GLN A 89 -4.58 40.07 41.53
CA GLN A 89 -5.13 38.73 41.78
C GLN A 89 -6.16 38.69 42.92
N ASP A 90 -6.22 39.73 43.75
CA ASP A 90 -7.09 39.76 44.92
C ASP A 90 -8.57 39.93 44.51
N ILE A 91 -9.34 38.85 44.65
CA ILE A 91 -10.78 38.78 44.30
C ILE A 91 -11.60 39.77 45.15
N THR A 92 -11.10 40.19 46.31
CA THR A 92 -11.79 41.17 47.16
C THR A 92 -11.78 42.57 46.52
N ILE A 93 -10.74 42.91 45.75
CA ILE A 93 -10.59 44.18 45.03
C ILE A 93 -11.45 44.14 43.76
N SER A 94 -12.75 44.43 43.91
CA SER A 94 -13.74 44.40 42.84
C SER A 94 -14.40 45.76 42.60
N GLY A 95 -15.08 45.92 41.45
CA GLY A 95 -15.85 47.12 41.11
C GLY A 95 -15.00 48.40 41.05
N GLU A 96 -15.36 49.41 41.84
CA GLU A 96 -14.67 50.71 41.83
C GLU A 96 -13.19 50.60 42.23
N TYR A 97 -12.86 49.75 43.21
CA TYR A 97 -11.47 49.57 43.66
C TYR A 97 -10.60 48.98 42.57
N ARG A 98 -11.14 48.02 41.80
CA ARG A 98 -10.47 47.42 40.63
C ARG A 98 -10.22 48.45 39.53
N SER A 99 -11.19 49.34 39.28
CA SER A 99 -11.03 50.45 38.32
C SER A 99 -9.95 51.45 38.74
N ARG A 100 -9.81 51.69 40.06
CA ARG A 100 -8.76 52.55 40.63
C ARG A 100 -7.39 51.89 40.55
N LEU A 101 -7.28 50.58 40.79
CA LEU A 101 -6.06 49.80 40.59
C LEU A 101 -5.57 49.87 39.13
N VAL A 102 -6.48 49.74 38.15
CA VAL A 102 -6.14 49.87 36.72
C VAL A 102 -5.63 51.28 36.40
N LYS A 103 -6.34 52.33 36.84
CA LYS A 103 -5.94 53.73 36.63
C LYS A 103 -4.59 54.04 37.29
N MET A 104 -4.37 53.54 38.50
CA MET A 104 -3.11 53.64 39.22
C MET A 104 -1.99 53.00 38.42
N THR A 105 -2.16 51.75 38.00
CA THR A 105 -1.13 51.02 37.24
C THR A 105 -0.79 51.72 35.92
N LYS A 106 -1.79 52.20 35.17
CA LYS A 106 -1.58 53.01 33.95
C LYS A 106 -0.75 54.26 34.25
N SER A 107 -1.09 55.01 35.30
CA SER A 107 -0.36 56.22 35.69
C SER A 107 1.08 55.95 36.16
N LEU A 108 1.32 54.82 36.82
CA LEU A 108 2.67 54.40 37.23
C LEU A 108 3.55 54.00 36.04
N VAL A 109 2.96 53.40 35.01
CA VAL A 109 3.63 53.12 33.74
C VAL A 109 3.93 54.41 32.97
N GLU A 110 2.94 55.31 32.84
CA GLU A 110 3.10 56.61 32.15
C GLU A 110 4.17 57.50 32.80
N SER A 111 4.26 57.48 34.14
CA SER A 111 5.26 58.24 34.90
C SER A 111 6.67 57.61 34.90
N SER A 112 6.85 56.49 34.19
CA SER A 112 8.09 55.70 34.14
C SER A 112 8.57 55.22 35.51
N LEU A 113 7.64 55.01 36.46
CA LEU A 113 7.93 54.41 37.77
C LEU A 113 8.00 52.88 37.69
N ILE A 114 7.35 52.26 36.70
CA ILE A 114 7.38 50.82 36.45
C ILE A 114 7.63 50.57 34.96
N VAL A 115 8.56 49.66 34.66
CA VAL A 115 8.82 49.21 33.29
C VAL A 115 7.70 48.23 32.88
N PRO A 116 7.01 48.44 31.75
CA PRO A 116 5.91 47.57 31.29
C PRO A 116 6.24 46.07 31.27
N ARG A 117 7.50 45.73 30.96
CA ARG A 117 7.99 44.36 30.90
C ARG A 117 7.84 43.62 32.23
N LEU A 118 8.09 44.28 33.37
CA LEU A 118 7.96 43.66 34.70
C LEU A 118 6.52 43.29 35.03
N LEU A 119 5.55 44.12 34.59
CA LEU A 119 4.14 43.80 34.75
C LEU A 119 3.72 42.65 33.83
N GLN A 120 4.21 42.63 32.59
CA GLN A 120 3.93 41.54 31.64
C GLN A 120 4.47 40.18 32.10
N GLU A 121 5.56 40.15 32.86
CA GLU A 121 6.15 38.92 33.41
C GLU A 121 5.39 38.39 34.64
N ARG A 122 4.65 39.23 35.38
CA ARG A 122 4.14 38.90 36.73
C ARG A 122 2.62 38.98 36.88
N CYS A 123 1.94 39.76 36.06
CA CYS A 123 0.49 39.97 36.14
C CYS A 123 -0.30 38.96 35.29
N GLU A 124 -1.53 38.66 35.71
CA GLU A 124 -2.46 37.80 34.97
C GLU A 124 -2.99 38.43 33.67
N GLU A 125 -3.46 37.59 32.75
CA GLU A 125 -3.77 37.98 31.37
C GLU A 125 -4.97 38.95 31.29
N GLU A 126 -5.96 38.77 32.17
CA GLU A 126 -7.13 39.65 32.26
C GLU A 126 -6.74 41.05 32.77
N PHE A 127 -5.86 41.12 33.78
CA PHE A 127 -5.38 42.39 34.32
C PHE A 127 -4.50 43.15 33.32
N LEU A 128 -3.60 42.46 32.61
CA LEU A 128 -2.77 43.06 31.56
C LEU A 128 -3.60 43.65 30.41
N TRP A 129 -4.74 43.03 30.09
CA TRP A 129 -5.69 43.59 29.12
C TRP A 129 -6.37 44.85 29.64
N GLU A 130 -6.84 44.85 30.89
CA GLU A 130 -7.50 46.03 31.49
C GLU A 130 -6.57 47.25 31.61
N VAL A 131 -5.28 47.02 31.88
CA VAL A 131 -4.25 48.07 31.93
C VAL A 131 -3.79 48.48 30.52
N GLU A 132 -4.32 47.88 29.45
CA GLU A 132 -3.95 48.15 28.04
C GLU A 132 -2.46 47.89 27.72
N LEU A 133 -1.80 47.03 28.53
CA LEU A 133 -0.42 46.60 28.30
C LEU A 133 -0.32 45.39 27.35
N SER A 134 -1.48 44.85 26.94
CA SER A 134 -1.63 43.84 25.90
C SER A 134 -2.57 44.31 24.79
N LYS A 135 -2.23 43.97 23.54
CA LYS A 135 -3.07 44.21 22.35
C LYS A 135 -4.15 43.14 22.14
N SER A 136 -4.05 41.99 22.83
CA SER A 136 -4.98 40.85 22.70
C SER A 136 -5.84 40.73 23.95
N LYS A 137 -7.13 40.39 23.80
CA LYS A 137 -8.03 40.14 24.93
C LYS A 137 -7.44 39.07 25.86
N GLY A 138 -7.70 39.15 27.17
CA GLY A 138 -7.14 38.22 28.16
C GLY A 138 -7.33 36.73 27.82
N GLN A 139 -8.49 36.35 27.29
CA GLN A 139 -8.76 34.97 26.84
C GLN A 139 -7.87 34.52 25.66
N ASP A 140 -7.56 35.42 24.72
CA ASP A 140 -6.70 35.12 23.57
C ASP A 140 -5.24 34.96 23.99
N LEU A 141 -4.79 35.74 24.97
CA LEU A 141 -3.48 35.61 25.59
C LEU A 141 -3.34 34.28 26.32
N LYS A 142 -4.33 33.91 27.13
CA LYS A 142 -4.39 32.62 27.82
C LYS A 142 -4.34 31.45 26.83
N ALA A 143 -5.10 31.54 25.73
CA ALA A 143 -5.05 30.52 24.68
C ALA A 143 -3.69 30.48 23.95
N LYS A 144 -2.98 31.61 23.80
CA LYS A 144 -1.61 31.63 23.28
C LYS A 144 -0.62 31.04 24.27
N GLU A 145 -0.72 31.38 25.54
CA GLU A 145 0.11 30.84 26.61
C GLU A 145 -0.04 29.32 26.70
N VAL A 146 -1.27 28.81 26.75
CA VAL A 146 -1.56 27.36 26.75
C VAL A 146 -0.93 26.69 25.53
N ARG A 147 -1.04 27.29 24.33
CA ARG A 147 -0.40 26.76 23.11
C ARG A 147 1.12 26.73 23.21
N VAL A 148 1.73 27.80 23.71
CA VAL A 148 3.20 27.90 23.89
C VAL A 148 3.68 26.90 24.94
N ASN A 149 3.03 26.83 26.09
CA ASN A 149 3.35 25.86 27.14
C ASN A 149 3.18 24.44 26.64
N THR A 150 2.08 24.14 25.92
CA THR A 150 1.86 22.82 25.33
C THR A 150 2.97 22.47 24.33
N ARG A 151 3.36 23.43 23.49
CA ARG A 151 4.45 23.27 22.53
C ARG A 151 5.79 23.02 23.22
N LEU A 152 6.11 23.80 24.25
CA LEU A 152 7.37 23.67 25.00
C LEU A 152 7.46 22.36 25.79
N LEU A 153 6.34 21.89 26.35
CA LEU A 153 6.32 20.73 27.26
C LEU A 153 6.10 19.40 26.53
N TYR A 154 5.31 19.38 25.44
CA TYR A 154 4.85 18.13 24.81
C TYR A 154 5.31 17.94 23.37
N GLN A 155 5.81 18.97 22.69
CA GLN A 155 6.33 18.80 21.33
C GLN A 155 7.72 18.17 21.40
N GLN A 156 7.85 16.91 20.96
CA GLN A 156 9.16 16.33 20.69
C GLN A 156 9.78 17.04 19.49
N THR A 157 11.03 17.48 19.62
CA THR A 157 11.83 17.96 18.51
C THR A 157 12.24 16.76 17.67
N LYS A 158 11.50 16.50 16.60
CA LYS A 158 11.84 15.50 15.59
C LYS A 158 11.76 16.16 14.22
N PHE A 159 12.76 15.91 13.39
CA PHE A 159 12.88 16.54 12.09
C PHE A 159 12.41 15.57 11.03
N ASN A 160 11.25 15.85 10.44
CA ASN A 160 10.60 14.99 9.44
C ASN A 160 10.95 15.44 8.01
N LEU A 161 11.28 16.71 7.81
CA LEU A 161 11.60 17.23 6.48
C LEU A 161 13.10 17.26 6.25
N VAL A 162 13.52 16.89 5.05
CA VAL A 162 14.95 16.89 4.66
C VAL A 162 15.59 18.28 4.80
N ARG A 163 14.81 19.34 4.60
CA ARG A 163 15.28 20.72 4.75
C ARG A 163 15.52 21.15 6.20
N GLU A 164 14.92 20.46 7.17
CA GLU A 164 15.08 20.78 8.59
C GLU A 164 16.44 20.31 9.08
N GLU A 165 16.82 19.07 8.77
CA GLU A 165 18.11 18.47 9.15
C GLU A 165 18.84 17.86 7.93
N SER A 166 19.32 18.73 7.04
CA SER A 166 19.95 18.32 5.78
C SER A 166 21.20 17.47 5.98
N GLU A 167 22.00 17.75 7.02
CA GLU A 167 23.21 16.98 7.33
C GLU A 167 22.90 15.54 7.75
N GLY A 168 21.93 15.37 8.66
CA GLY A 168 21.54 14.05 9.16
C GLY A 168 20.99 13.16 8.05
N TYR A 169 20.09 13.69 7.22
CA TYR A 169 19.54 12.97 6.07
C TYR A 169 20.60 12.70 4.99
N ALA A 170 21.52 13.63 4.71
CA ALA A 170 22.59 13.40 3.74
C ALA A 170 23.56 12.29 4.19
N LYS A 171 23.93 12.26 5.48
CA LYS A 171 24.75 11.19 6.07
C LYS A 171 24.06 9.83 6.00
N LEU A 172 22.75 9.79 6.29
CA LEU A 172 21.94 8.57 6.19
C LEU A 172 21.91 8.04 4.74
N VAL A 173 21.56 8.87 3.77
CA VAL A 173 21.47 8.45 2.36
C VAL A 173 22.84 7.98 1.86
N THR A 174 23.91 8.71 2.19
CA THR A 174 25.28 8.33 1.82
C THR A 174 25.64 6.95 2.37
N LEU A 175 25.34 6.69 3.66
CA LEU A 175 25.55 5.39 4.27
C LEU A 175 24.78 4.29 3.52
N LEU A 176 23.48 4.47 3.27
CA LEU A 176 22.62 3.49 2.62
C LEU A 176 23.06 3.17 1.18
N CYS A 177 23.52 4.17 0.42
CA CYS A 177 24.05 3.98 -0.93
C CYS A 177 25.43 3.29 -0.95
N GLN A 178 26.29 3.53 0.05
CA GLN A 178 27.60 2.87 0.16
C GLN A 178 27.50 1.37 0.44
N VAL A 179 26.42 0.93 1.09
CA VAL A 179 26.18 -0.50 1.37
C VAL A 179 26.10 -1.34 0.08
N GLY A 180 25.82 -0.72 -1.08
CA GLY A 180 25.84 -1.41 -2.38
C GLY A 180 27.23 -1.75 -2.93
N SER A 181 28.29 -1.11 -2.44
CA SER A 181 29.64 -1.20 -3.03
C SER A 181 30.63 -2.03 -2.22
N ASP A 182 30.50 -2.13 -0.90
CA ASP A 182 31.55 -2.70 -0.04
C ASP A 182 31.09 -3.86 0.86
N LEU A 183 31.72 -5.02 0.62
CA LEU A 183 32.03 -6.11 1.56
C LEU A 183 30.86 -6.79 2.29
N ALA A 184 30.48 -7.93 1.72
CA ALA A 184 29.72 -9.03 2.31
C ALA A 184 30.41 -9.65 3.55
N CYS A 185 30.43 -8.92 4.67
CA CYS A 185 30.84 -9.44 5.96
C CYS A 185 29.64 -9.36 6.93
N GLN A 186 29.27 -10.48 7.58
CA GLN A 186 28.14 -10.55 8.52
C GLN A 186 28.24 -9.54 9.69
N ASN A 187 29.44 -9.04 9.98
CA ASN A 187 29.65 -8.01 11.00
C ASN A 187 29.25 -6.59 10.54
N ALA A 188 29.26 -6.33 9.23
CA ALA A 188 28.96 -5.01 8.66
C ALA A 188 27.49 -4.62 8.88
N SER A 189 26.56 -5.58 8.84
CA SER A 189 25.14 -5.28 9.00
C SER A 189 24.79 -4.80 10.42
N SER A 190 25.39 -5.40 11.45
CA SER A 190 25.24 -4.96 12.84
C SER A 190 25.81 -3.56 13.08
N ALA A 191 26.94 -3.25 12.44
CA ALA A 191 27.56 -1.93 12.49
C ALA A 191 26.67 -0.89 11.81
N THR A 192 26.16 -1.16 10.60
CA THR A 192 25.24 -0.26 9.89
C THR A 192 23.96 0.00 10.69
N ILE A 193 23.36 -1.02 11.29
CA ILE A 193 22.19 -0.86 12.18
C ILE A 193 22.51 0.08 13.35
N SER A 194 23.68 -0.10 13.98
CA SER A 194 24.11 0.76 15.08
C SER A 194 24.33 2.21 14.61
N ILE A 195 24.92 2.40 13.43
CA ILE A 195 25.14 3.73 12.85
C ILE A 195 23.80 4.40 12.53
N VAL A 196 22.84 3.69 11.92
CA VAL A 196 21.50 4.25 11.63
C VAL A 196 20.80 4.68 12.92
N LYS A 197 20.83 3.84 13.98
CA LYS A 197 20.29 4.23 15.30
C LYS A 197 20.99 5.46 15.86
N SER A 198 22.32 5.53 15.72
CA SER A 198 23.10 6.69 16.16
C SER A 198 22.75 7.95 15.38
N LEU A 199 22.51 7.87 14.07
CA LEU A 199 22.10 9.02 13.25
C LEU A 199 20.70 9.51 13.64
N ILE A 200 19.75 8.59 13.83
CA ILE A 200 18.39 8.90 14.29
C ILE A 200 18.44 9.66 15.62
N GLY A 201 19.24 9.18 16.58
CA GLY A 201 19.34 9.81 17.90
C GLY A 201 20.20 11.07 17.96
N HIS A 202 21.23 11.20 17.11
CA HIS A 202 22.14 12.35 17.15
C HIS A 202 21.56 13.59 16.45
N PHE A 203 20.81 13.38 15.37
CA PHE A 203 20.18 14.45 14.58
C PHE A 203 18.67 14.55 14.80
N ASP A 204 18.12 13.85 15.80
CA ASP A 204 16.68 13.82 16.10
C ASP A 204 15.80 13.57 14.85
N LEU A 205 16.24 12.65 13.97
CA LEU A 205 15.54 12.36 12.72
C LEU A 205 14.21 11.65 12.99
N ASP A 206 13.19 11.96 12.21
CA ASP A 206 11.92 11.24 12.30
C ASP A 206 12.08 9.78 11.80
N PRO A 207 11.79 8.76 12.64
CA PRO A 207 11.97 7.36 12.25
C PRO A 207 11.11 6.92 11.07
N ASN A 208 9.94 7.52 10.86
CA ASN A 208 9.07 7.16 9.73
C ASN A 208 9.68 7.68 8.42
N ARG A 209 10.23 8.90 8.43
CA ARG A 209 10.95 9.43 7.26
C ARG A 209 12.23 8.66 6.96
N VAL A 210 12.96 8.25 8.00
CA VAL A 210 14.14 7.40 7.83
C VAL A 210 13.74 6.05 7.23
N PHE A 211 12.64 5.44 7.69
CA PHE A 211 12.13 4.21 7.10
C PHE A 211 11.75 4.37 5.63
N ASP A 212 11.06 5.47 5.31
CA ASP A 212 10.67 5.83 3.95
C ASP A 212 11.88 5.90 3.00
N ILE A 213 12.98 6.53 3.43
CA ILE A 213 14.25 6.59 2.68
C ILE A 213 14.89 5.20 2.56
N VAL A 214 14.84 4.39 3.62
CA VAL A 214 15.34 3.00 3.59
C VAL A 214 14.60 2.17 2.53
N LEU A 215 13.28 2.34 2.41
CA LEU A 215 12.48 1.67 1.38
C LEU A 215 12.85 2.14 -0.04
N GLU A 216 13.06 3.45 -0.23
CA GLU A 216 13.52 4.00 -1.52
C GLU A 216 14.89 3.47 -1.92
N CYS A 217 15.84 3.42 -0.99
CA CYS A 217 17.15 2.81 -1.24
C CYS A 217 17.04 1.30 -1.53
N PHE A 218 16.12 0.61 -0.86
CA PHE A 218 15.89 -0.81 -1.10
C PHE A 218 15.32 -1.05 -2.51
N GLU A 219 14.54 -0.12 -3.04
CA GLU A 219 13.99 -0.19 -4.40
C GLU A 219 15.09 -0.09 -5.45
N LEU A 220 16.07 0.79 -5.20
CA LEU A 220 17.22 1.00 -6.07
C LEU A 220 18.22 -0.17 -6.01
N TYR A 221 18.33 -0.85 -4.86
CA TYR A 221 19.31 -1.92 -4.62
C TYR A 221 18.65 -3.20 -4.07
N PRO A 222 17.82 -3.90 -4.88
CA PRO A 222 16.96 -4.98 -4.41
C PRO A 222 17.71 -6.26 -3.98
N ASP A 223 18.94 -6.44 -4.42
CA ASP A 223 19.76 -7.62 -4.12
C ASP A 223 20.53 -7.49 -2.80
N ASN A 224 20.49 -6.32 -2.16
CA ASN A 224 21.22 -6.06 -0.94
C ASN A 224 20.48 -6.56 0.30
N SER A 225 21.00 -7.64 0.90
CA SER A 225 20.40 -8.28 2.08
C SER A 225 20.32 -7.41 3.34
N ILE A 226 21.07 -6.31 3.43
CA ILE A 226 21.09 -5.43 4.62
C ILE A 226 19.74 -4.73 4.84
N PHE A 227 19.03 -4.38 3.78
CA PHE A 227 17.73 -3.72 3.91
C PHE A 227 16.72 -4.61 4.67
N TYR A 228 16.75 -5.92 4.47
CA TYR A 228 15.93 -6.87 5.25
C TYR A 228 16.23 -6.84 6.75
N GLN A 229 17.47 -6.53 7.14
CA GLN A 229 17.88 -6.44 8.54
C GLN A 229 17.56 -5.07 9.15
N LEU A 230 17.45 -4.02 8.33
CA LEU A 230 17.09 -2.67 8.75
C LEU A 230 15.58 -2.52 8.98
N ILE A 231 14.74 -3.19 8.18
CA ILE A 231 13.28 -3.03 8.28
C ILE A 231 12.71 -3.35 9.68
N PRO A 232 13.14 -4.42 10.39
CA PRO A 232 12.65 -4.73 11.74
C PRO A 232 12.93 -3.65 12.81
N LEU A 233 13.78 -2.65 12.50
CA LEU A 233 14.02 -1.52 13.39
C LEU A 233 12.82 -0.58 13.52
N PHE A 234 11.92 -0.60 12.54
CA PHE A 234 10.83 0.36 12.42
C PHE A 234 9.48 -0.28 12.82
N PRO A 235 8.53 0.50 13.35
CA PRO A 235 7.23 -0.02 13.76
C PRO A 235 6.43 -0.57 12.57
N LYS A 236 5.98 -1.83 12.69
CA LYS A 236 5.16 -2.52 11.67
C LYS A 236 3.88 -1.75 11.30
N SER A 237 3.23 -1.14 12.30
CA SER A 237 1.97 -0.39 12.13
C SER A 237 2.08 0.77 11.16
N HIS A 238 3.25 1.41 11.05
CA HIS A 238 3.44 2.55 10.16
C HIS A 238 3.93 2.13 8.77
N ALA A 239 4.49 0.93 8.63
CA ALA A 239 5.03 0.47 7.36
C ALA A 239 3.94 0.32 6.28
N ALA A 240 2.77 -0.22 6.66
CA ALA A 240 1.60 -0.29 5.77
C ALA A 240 1.15 1.10 5.32
N GLN A 241 1.10 2.07 6.24
CA GLN A 241 0.68 3.44 5.95
C GLN A 241 1.66 4.15 5.01
N ILE A 242 2.97 4.02 5.25
CA ILE A 242 4.01 4.63 4.42
C ILE A 242 3.96 4.08 2.99
N LEU A 243 3.85 2.74 2.83
CA LEU A 243 3.62 2.15 1.51
C LEU A 243 2.31 2.61 0.89
N GLY A 244 1.23 2.67 1.67
CA GLY A 244 -0.06 3.19 1.23
C GLY A 244 0.05 4.60 0.68
N PHE A 245 0.75 5.50 1.37
CA PHE A 245 1.02 6.86 0.89
C PHE A 245 1.86 6.87 -0.40
N LYS A 246 2.87 5.99 -0.53
CA LYS A 246 3.62 5.85 -1.80
C LYS A 246 2.73 5.38 -2.94
N PHE A 247 1.86 4.41 -2.73
CA PHE A 247 0.91 3.97 -3.76
C PHE A 247 -0.09 5.07 -4.11
N GLN A 248 -0.58 5.83 -3.12
CA GLN A 248 -1.48 6.97 -3.33
C GLN A 248 -0.83 8.13 -4.09
N TYR A 249 0.49 8.31 -3.98
CA TYR A 249 1.20 9.32 -4.76
C TYR A 249 1.03 9.10 -6.27
N TYR A 250 1.14 7.85 -6.74
CA TYR A 250 0.95 7.49 -8.15
C TYR A 250 -0.53 7.47 -8.58
N GLN A 251 -1.47 7.73 -7.68
CA GLN A 251 -2.89 7.88 -8.00
C GLN A 251 -3.25 9.35 -8.28
N GLN A 252 -2.35 10.30 -8.00
CA GLN A 252 -2.61 11.72 -8.20
C GLN A 252 -2.64 12.06 -9.69
N LEU A 253 -3.62 12.86 -10.11
CA LEU A 253 -3.81 13.27 -11.52
C LEU A 253 -2.60 14.00 -12.11
N ASP A 254 -1.77 14.61 -11.26
CA ASP A 254 -0.57 15.34 -11.66
C ASP A 254 0.63 14.40 -11.92
N VAL A 255 0.54 13.14 -11.51
CA VAL A 255 1.60 12.13 -11.63
C VAL A 255 1.25 11.18 -12.78
N ASN A 256 1.73 11.50 -13.98
CA ASN A 256 1.50 10.69 -15.19
C ASN A 256 2.46 9.49 -15.34
N SER A 257 3.06 9.00 -14.26
CA SER A 257 3.94 7.84 -14.29
C SER A 257 3.28 6.63 -13.62
N PRO A 258 3.37 5.44 -14.21
CA PRO A 258 2.90 4.21 -13.57
C PRO A 258 3.69 3.91 -12.30
N VAL A 259 3.09 3.12 -11.41
CA VAL A 259 3.77 2.65 -10.21
C VAL A 259 4.98 1.78 -10.60
N PRO A 260 6.17 2.05 -10.07
CA PRO A 260 7.35 1.23 -10.33
C PRO A 260 7.17 -0.22 -9.88
N SER A 261 7.67 -1.17 -10.70
CA SER A 261 7.66 -2.60 -10.36
C SER A 261 8.48 -2.92 -9.10
N GLY A 262 9.51 -2.12 -8.82
CA GLY A 262 10.32 -2.22 -7.61
C GLY A 262 9.50 -2.02 -6.34
N LEU A 263 8.58 -1.04 -6.34
CA LEU A 263 7.69 -0.79 -5.21
C LEU A 263 6.75 -1.97 -4.93
N PHE A 264 6.16 -2.58 -5.97
CA PHE A 264 5.35 -3.79 -5.81
C PHE A 264 6.15 -4.97 -5.27
N ARG A 265 7.38 -5.16 -5.75
CA ARG A 265 8.29 -6.20 -5.24
C ARG A 265 8.61 -5.99 -3.76
N ILE A 266 8.89 -4.76 -3.34
CA ILE A 266 9.16 -4.44 -1.92
C ILE A 266 7.92 -4.71 -1.07
N ALA A 267 6.75 -4.23 -1.50
CA ALA A 267 5.50 -4.46 -0.80
C ALA A 267 5.25 -5.96 -0.59
N ALA A 268 5.43 -6.77 -1.65
CA ALA A 268 5.32 -8.22 -1.56
C ALA A 268 6.34 -8.85 -0.60
N LEU A 269 7.60 -8.39 -0.58
CA LEU A 269 8.62 -8.89 0.36
C LEU A 269 8.29 -8.58 1.82
N LEU A 270 7.74 -7.39 2.07
CA LEU A 270 7.36 -6.95 3.41
C LEU A 270 6.15 -7.72 3.95
N VAL A 271 5.21 -8.06 3.06
CA VAL A 271 4.09 -8.94 3.41
C VAL A 271 4.60 -10.37 3.65
N LYS A 272 5.41 -10.92 2.74
CA LYS A 272 6.01 -12.26 2.87
C LYS A 272 6.76 -12.47 4.18
N SER A 273 7.46 -11.45 4.65
CA SER A 273 8.25 -11.48 5.90
C SER A 273 7.40 -11.27 7.16
N GLY A 274 6.08 -11.07 7.05
CA GLY A 274 5.19 -10.83 8.18
C GLY A 274 5.44 -9.48 8.87
N LEU A 275 6.01 -8.52 8.14
CA LEU A 275 6.21 -7.15 8.62
C LEU A 275 4.99 -6.26 8.36
N ILE A 276 4.20 -6.58 7.33
CA ILE A 276 2.99 -5.88 6.94
C ILE A 276 1.87 -6.90 6.70
N ASP A 277 0.67 -6.63 7.21
CA ASP A 277 -0.50 -7.43 6.88
C ASP A 277 -1.03 -7.04 5.49
N LEU A 278 -1.33 -8.03 4.65
CA LEU A 278 -1.83 -7.81 3.30
C LEU A 278 -3.08 -6.93 3.29
N ASP A 279 -4.01 -7.16 4.21
CA ASP A 279 -5.29 -6.43 4.27
C ASP A 279 -5.09 -4.94 4.58
N ASN A 280 -4.13 -4.61 5.43
CA ASN A 280 -3.79 -3.23 5.75
C ASN A 280 -3.22 -2.50 4.53
N LEU A 281 -2.38 -3.17 3.74
CA LEU A 281 -1.86 -2.60 2.50
C LEU A 281 -2.95 -2.49 1.43
N TYR A 282 -3.75 -3.55 1.27
CA TYR A 282 -4.79 -3.66 0.26
C TYR A 282 -5.83 -2.55 0.36
N ALA A 283 -6.16 -2.11 1.58
CA ALA A 283 -7.08 -1.01 1.84
C ALA A 283 -6.63 0.34 1.25
N HIS A 284 -5.34 0.51 0.93
CA HIS A 284 -4.81 1.72 0.30
C HIS A 284 -4.74 1.65 -1.23
N LEU A 285 -4.96 0.48 -1.82
CA LEU A 285 -4.79 0.24 -3.26
C LEU A 285 -6.08 0.54 -4.02
N LEU A 286 -5.91 1.15 -5.19
CA LEU A 286 -6.98 1.43 -6.14
C LEU A 286 -6.77 0.64 -7.45
N PRO A 287 -7.84 0.41 -8.24
CA PRO A 287 -9.24 0.79 -7.99
C PRO A 287 -9.94 -0.06 -6.92
N ASN A 288 -11.11 0.37 -6.47
CA ASN A 288 -12.01 -0.44 -5.64
C ASN A 288 -12.43 -1.70 -6.39
N ASP A 289 -12.62 -2.81 -5.66
CA ASP A 289 -12.93 -4.10 -6.28
C ASP A 289 -14.27 -4.07 -7.02
N ASP A 290 -15.31 -3.52 -6.40
CA ASP A 290 -16.65 -3.46 -6.99
C ASP A 290 -16.67 -2.69 -8.32
N GLU A 291 -16.00 -1.54 -8.38
CA GLU A 291 -15.88 -0.72 -9.60
C GLU A 291 -15.11 -1.45 -10.70
N ALA A 292 -14.01 -2.11 -10.33
CA ALA A 292 -13.20 -2.89 -11.26
C ALA A 292 -13.99 -4.09 -11.82
N PHE A 293 -14.72 -4.79 -10.97
CA PHE A 293 -15.53 -5.96 -11.34
C PHE A 293 -16.71 -5.57 -12.23
N GLU A 294 -17.37 -4.44 -11.98
CA GLU A 294 -18.45 -3.96 -12.84
C GLU A 294 -17.94 -3.60 -14.25
N HIS A 295 -16.84 -2.84 -14.32
CA HIS A 295 -16.22 -2.48 -15.61
C HIS A 295 -15.84 -3.73 -16.40
N PHE A 296 -15.11 -4.66 -15.76
CA PHE A 296 -14.69 -5.90 -16.42
C PHE A 296 -15.87 -6.82 -16.77
N GLY A 297 -16.88 -6.94 -15.91
CA GLY A 297 -18.07 -7.74 -16.19
C GLY A 297 -18.80 -7.25 -17.45
N SER A 298 -18.91 -5.93 -17.63
CA SER A 298 -19.49 -5.33 -18.84
C SER A 298 -18.66 -5.63 -20.11
N PHE A 299 -17.33 -5.62 -19.97
CA PHE A 299 -16.40 -5.96 -21.03
C PHE A 299 -16.52 -7.44 -21.44
N VAL A 300 -16.51 -8.35 -20.47
CA VAL A 300 -16.64 -9.81 -20.70
C VAL A 300 -17.96 -10.12 -21.38
N SER A 301 -19.08 -9.54 -20.93
CA SER A 301 -20.39 -9.75 -21.57
C SER A 301 -20.37 -9.35 -23.04
N ARG A 302 -19.72 -8.23 -23.39
CA ARG A 302 -19.58 -7.77 -24.78
C ARG A 302 -18.78 -8.76 -25.63
N LYS A 303 -17.64 -9.25 -25.11
CA LYS A 303 -16.79 -10.22 -25.82
C LYS A 303 -17.47 -11.58 -25.96
N ILE A 304 -18.25 -12.02 -24.98
CA ILE A 304 -19.10 -13.21 -25.09
C ILE A 304 -20.15 -13.03 -26.20
N ASP A 305 -20.80 -11.86 -26.27
CA ASP A 305 -21.77 -11.57 -27.34
C ASP A 305 -21.12 -11.56 -28.73
N GLU A 306 -19.90 -11.03 -28.86
CA GLU A 306 -19.10 -11.10 -30.10
C GLU A 306 -18.77 -12.55 -30.47
N ALA A 307 -18.27 -13.35 -29.52
CA ALA A 307 -17.95 -14.75 -29.73
C ALA A 307 -19.19 -15.58 -30.11
N THR A 308 -20.34 -15.34 -29.47
CA THR A 308 -21.59 -16.06 -29.78
C THR A 308 -22.22 -15.67 -31.12
N LYS A 309 -21.84 -14.53 -31.71
CA LYS A 309 -22.27 -14.12 -33.05
C LYS A 309 -21.49 -14.83 -34.16
N ILE A 310 -20.32 -15.41 -33.85
CA ILE A 310 -19.53 -16.19 -34.82
C ILE A 310 -20.40 -17.29 -35.42
N GLY A 311 -20.55 -17.27 -36.75
CA GLY A 311 -21.34 -18.25 -37.49
C GLY A 311 -22.86 -18.07 -37.42
N LYS A 312 -23.38 -17.02 -36.79
CA LYS A 312 -24.79 -16.61 -36.88
C LYS A 312 -24.96 -15.61 -38.03
N ILE A 313 -25.81 -15.94 -38.99
CA ILE A 313 -26.11 -15.06 -40.12
C ILE A 313 -27.05 -13.96 -39.64
N ASN A 314 -26.70 -12.70 -39.87
CA ASN A 314 -27.58 -11.58 -39.60
C ASN A 314 -28.71 -11.58 -40.64
N LEU A 315 -29.95 -11.78 -40.19
CA LEU A 315 -31.14 -11.80 -41.07
C LEU A 315 -31.38 -10.45 -41.79
N ALA A 316 -30.74 -9.38 -41.35
CA ALA A 316 -30.75 -8.07 -41.99
C ALA A 316 -29.67 -7.88 -43.07
N ALA A 317 -28.80 -8.88 -43.29
CA ALA A 317 -27.75 -8.81 -44.31
C ALA A 317 -28.36 -8.76 -45.73
N THR A 318 -27.82 -7.89 -46.58
CA THR A 318 -28.31 -7.69 -47.95
C THR A 318 -27.89 -8.85 -48.84
N GLY A 319 -28.67 -9.16 -49.88
CA GLY A 319 -28.37 -10.29 -50.79
C GLY A 319 -26.99 -10.24 -51.46
N LYS A 320 -26.37 -9.05 -51.54
CA LYS A 320 -25.00 -8.86 -52.00
C LYS A 320 -23.96 -9.39 -51.00
N ASP A 321 -24.18 -9.17 -49.70
CA ASP A 321 -23.28 -9.60 -48.63
C ASP A 321 -23.23 -11.15 -48.54
N LEU A 322 -24.39 -11.79 -48.75
CA LEU A 322 -24.51 -13.26 -48.81
C LEU A 322 -23.80 -13.87 -50.03
N MET A 323 -23.82 -13.16 -51.18
CA MET A 323 -23.18 -13.61 -52.41
C MET A 323 -21.65 -13.47 -52.39
N ASP A 324 -21.11 -12.52 -51.63
CA ASP A 324 -19.67 -12.32 -51.50
C ASP A 324 -19.04 -13.32 -50.50
N GLU A 325 -19.77 -13.78 -49.48
CA GLU A 325 -19.35 -14.88 -48.60
C GLU A 325 -19.22 -16.24 -49.34
N GLU A 326 -20.08 -16.51 -50.34
CA GLU A 326 -20.03 -17.77 -51.08
C GLU A 326 -18.80 -17.89 -52.00
N LYS A 327 -18.23 -16.76 -52.44
CA LYS A 327 -17.07 -16.69 -53.34
C LYS A 327 -15.72 -16.85 -52.65
N GLN A 328 -15.65 -16.82 -51.31
CA GLN A 328 -14.39 -17.04 -50.59
C GLN A 328 -13.85 -18.46 -50.81
N GLU A 329 -12.54 -18.55 -51.06
CA GLU A 329 -11.81 -19.82 -51.09
C GLU A 329 -12.02 -20.59 -49.78
N ILE A 330 -11.98 -21.93 -49.87
CA ILE A 330 -12.15 -22.79 -48.71
C ILE A 330 -10.89 -22.68 -47.86
N THR A 331 -10.96 -21.88 -46.80
CA THR A 331 -9.89 -21.71 -45.83
C THR A 331 -10.46 -21.99 -44.45
N ILE A 332 -9.72 -22.74 -43.63
CA ILE A 332 -10.03 -22.87 -42.20
C ILE A 332 -9.36 -21.72 -41.49
N ASP A 333 -10.08 -21.12 -40.57
CA ASP A 333 -9.51 -20.16 -39.66
C ASP A 333 -9.13 -20.83 -38.33
N LEU A 334 -7.83 -21.11 -38.18
CA LEU A 334 -7.26 -21.66 -36.95
C LEU A 334 -6.83 -20.57 -35.98
N TYR A 335 -6.91 -19.29 -36.37
CA TYR A 335 -6.30 -18.17 -35.64
C TYR A 335 -7.33 -17.14 -35.16
N THR A 336 -8.60 -17.18 -35.59
CA THR A 336 -9.65 -16.21 -35.14
C THR A 336 -9.65 -16.00 -33.63
N ALA A 337 -9.53 -17.08 -32.85
CA ALA A 337 -9.55 -16.99 -31.38
C ALA A 337 -8.32 -16.25 -30.84
N LEU A 338 -7.16 -16.45 -31.45
CA LEU A 338 -5.91 -15.77 -31.08
C LEU A 338 -5.90 -14.32 -31.55
N GLU A 339 -6.52 -14.01 -32.69
CA GLU A 339 -6.73 -12.63 -33.15
C GLU A 339 -7.62 -11.88 -32.17
N MET A 340 -8.75 -12.47 -31.76
CA MET A 340 -9.63 -11.89 -30.75
C MET A 340 -8.94 -11.75 -29.38
N GLU A 341 -8.07 -12.69 -29.00
CA GLU A 341 -7.25 -12.56 -27.80
C GLU A 341 -6.30 -11.36 -27.90
N ASN A 342 -5.62 -11.16 -29.05
CA ASN A 342 -4.74 -10.00 -29.23
C ASN A 342 -5.52 -8.69 -29.12
N ASP A 343 -6.73 -8.61 -29.69
CA ASP A 343 -7.61 -7.44 -29.54
C ASP A 343 -7.99 -7.20 -28.06
N ILE A 344 -8.24 -8.27 -27.30
CA ILE A 344 -8.51 -8.20 -25.85
C ILE A 344 -7.27 -7.70 -25.09
N ILE A 345 -6.08 -8.23 -25.41
CA ILE A 345 -4.82 -7.83 -24.77
C ILE A 345 -4.57 -6.33 -25.02
N ASP A 346 -4.77 -5.86 -26.25
CA ASP A 346 -4.57 -4.45 -26.61
C ASP A 346 -5.59 -3.52 -25.91
N GLU A 347 -6.86 -3.92 -25.83
CA GLU A 347 -7.91 -3.14 -25.12
C GLU A 347 -7.65 -3.08 -23.61
N ARG A 348 -7.07 -4.13 -23.02
CA ARG A 348 -6.80 -4.27 -21.58
C ARG A 348 -5.39 -3.86 -21.14
N ALA A 349 -4.48 -3.59 -22.07
CA ALA A 349 -3.12 -3.12 -21.78
C ALA A 349 -3.05 -1.99 -20.73
N PRO A 350 -3.88 -0.94 -20.75
CA PRO A 350 -3.80 0.13 -19.74
C PRO A 350 -4.26 -0.29 -18.33
N GLU A 351 -4.95 -1.42 -18.17
CA GLU A 351 -5.42 -1.88 -16.86
C GLU A 351 -4.26 -2.30 -15.95
N ILE A 352 -3.20 -2.90 -16.52
CA ILE A 352 -2.04 -3.37 -15.74
C ILE A 352 -1.29 -2.20 -15.10
N GLU A 353 -1.24 -1.06 -15.78
CA GLU A 353 -0.57 0.16 -15.32
C GLU A 353 -1.40 0.93 -14.29
N LYS A 354 -2.72 0.91 -14.45
CA LYS A 354 -3.65 1.68 -13.60
C LYS A 354 -4.11 0.91 -12.36
N ASN A 355 -4.13 -0.42 -12.42
CA ASN A 355 -4.62 -1.26 -11.34
C ASN A 355 -3.46 -1.73 -10.45
N GLN A 356 -3.33 -1.09 -9.30
CA GLN A 356 -2.25 -1.38 -8.36
C GLN A 356 -2.37 -2.77 -7.73
N LYS A 357 -3.57 -3.35 -7.70
CA LYS A 357 -3.79 -4.71 -7.17
C LYS A 357 -3.21 -5.78 -8.10
N LEU A 358 -3.33 -5.57 -9.41
CA LEU A 358 -2.68 -6.42 -10.42
C LEU A 358 -1.15 -6.26 -10.36
N GLY A 359 -0.65 -5.03 -10.17
CA GLY A 359 0.77 -4.78 -9.93
C GLY A 359 1.30 -5.46 -8.66
N LEU A 360 0.52 -5.46 -7.58
CA LEU A 360 0.89 -6.16 -6.34
C LEU A 360 0.93 -7.69 -6.53
N LEU A 361 -0.01 -8.25 -7.31
CA LEU A 361 0.00 -9.66 -7.69
C LEU A 361 1.29 -10.02 -8.45
N LEU A 362 1.71 -9.19 -9.42
CA LEU A 362 3.02 -9.32 -10.08
C LEU A 362 4.18 -9.26 -9.08
N GLY A 363 4.08 -8.37 -8.08
CA GLY A 363 5.00 -8.30 -6.95
C GLY A 363 5.17 -9.65 -6.27
N PHE A 364 4.06 -10.29 -5.83
CA PHE A 364 4.08 -11.60 -5.16
C PHE A 364 4.64 -12.72 -6.05
N LEU A 365 4.27 -12.73 -7.33
CA LEU A 365 4.80 -13.70 -8.28
C LEU A 365 6.32 -13.55 -8.46
N SER A 366 6.83 -12.31 -8.52
CA SER A 366 8.27 -12.04 -8.65
C SER A 366 9.09 -12.54 -7.45
N VAL A 367 8.51 -12.49 -6.24
CA VAL A 367 9.17 -12.93 -4.99
C VAL A 367 8.89 -14.40 -4.68
N HIS A 368 8.21 -15.11 -5.59
CA HIS A 368 7.86 -16.53 -5.46
C HIS A 368 7.11 -16.81 -4.15
N ASP A 369 6.11 -15.99 -3.85
CA ASP A 369 5.22 -16.17 -2.70
C ASP A 369 3.84 -16.60 -3.19
N TRP A 370 3.66 -17.91 -3.31
CA TRP A 370 2.42 -18.48 -3.86
C TRP A 370 1.23 -18.29 -2.92
N ASP A 371 1.41 -18.41 -1.61
CA ASP A 371 0.29 -18.37 -0.65
C ASP A 371 -0.44 -17.01 -0.72
N HIS A 372 0.30 -15.90 -0.73
CA HIS A 372 -0.28 -14.57 -0.87
C HIS A 372 -0.76 -14.29 -2.31
N ALA A 373 -0.06 -14.80 -3.33
CA ALA A 373 -0.51 -14.69 -4.71
C ALA A 373 -1.84 -15.41 -4.95
N GLN A 374 -2.02 -16.61 -4.38
CA GLN A 374 -3.25 -17.39 -4.45
C GLN A 374 -4.41 -16.61 -3.82
N LEU A 375 -4.19 -16.02 -2.64
CA LEU A 375 -5.20 -15.19 -1.98
C LEU A 375 -5.64 -14.00 -2.87
N LEU A 376 -4.70 -13.36 -3.58
CA LEU A 376 -5.03 -12.32 -4.55
C LEU A 376 -5.71 -12.86 -5.81
N PHE A 377 -5.31 -14.02 -6.32
CA PHE A 377 -6.02 -14.67 -7.43
C PHE A 377 -7.48 -14.97 -7.06
N GLU A 378 -7.74 -15.43 -5.83
CA GLU A 378 -9.08 -15.68 -5.33
C GLU A 378 -9.90 -14.39 -5.19
N ARG A 379 -9.30 -13.33 -4.62
CA ARG A 379 -9.97 -12.01 -4.48
C ARG A 379 -10.25 -11.36 -5.82
N LEU A 380 -9.33 -11.46 -6.78
CA LEU A 380 -9.39 -10.83 -8.09
C LEU A 380 -9.91 -11.79 -9.18
N ALA A 381 -10.48 -12.94 -8.81
CA ALA A 381 -10.90 -13.98 -9.75
C ALA A 381 -11.84 -13.44 -10.84
N GLN A 382 -12.71 -12.50 -10.48
CA GLN A 382 -13.63 -11.87 -11.42
C GLN A 382 -12.93 -11.06 -12.52
N LEU A 383 -11.73 -10.53 -12.29
CA LEU A 383 -10.95 -9.75 -13.28
C LEU A 383 -10.15 -10.63 -14.24
N ASN A 384 -10.12 -11.93 -13.98
CA ASN A 384 -9.30 -12.90 -14.71
C ASN A 384 -7.85 -12.42 -14.90
N PRO A 385 -7.04 -12.32 -13.82
CA PRO A 385 -5.74 -11.67 -13.86
C PRO A 385 -4.75 -12.31 -14.84
N VAL A 386 -4.88 -13.61 -15.11
CA VAL A 386 -3.98 -14.38 -15.99
C VAL A 386 -4.19 -14.04 -17.47
N GLU A 387 -5.28 -13.37 -17.84
CA GLU A 387 -5.45 -12.87 -19.21
C GLU A 387 -4.38 -11.84 -19.58
N HIS A 388 -3.85 -11.09 -18.60
CA HIS A 388 -2.71 -10.19 -18.81
C HIS A 388 -1.42 -10.99 -19.01
N VAL A 389 -0.67 -10.67 -20.06
CA VAL A 389 0.52 -11.41 -20.50
C VAL A 389 1.59 -11.41 -19.42
N GLU A 390 1.82 -10.29 -18.74
CA GLU A 390 2.85 -10.15 -17.71
C GLU A 390 2.57 -11.06 -16.50
N ILE A 391 1.30 -11.16 -16.08
CA ILE A 391 0.88 -12.01 -14.97
C ILE A 391 0.99 -13.48 -15.36
N CYS A 392 0.56 -13.81 -16.59
CA CYS A 392 0.65 -15.15 -17.15
C CYS A 392 2.10 -15.63 -17.23
N ASP A 393 3.00 -14.82 -17.78
CA ASP A 393 4.43 -15.13 -17.86
C ASP A 393 5.08 -15.28 -16.49
N ALA A 394 4.71 -14.41 -15.53
CA ALA A 394 5.22 -14.50 -14.17
C ALA A 394 4.75 -15.80 -13.49
N LEU A 395 3.49 -16.19 -13.69
CA LEU A 395 2.94 -17.47 -13.21
C LEU A 395 3.65 -18.66 -13.85
N PHE A 396 3.88 -18.63 -15.17
CA PHE A 396 4.58 -19.69 -15.90
C PHE A 396 6.00 -19.92 -15.39
N ARG A 397 6.74 -18.86 -15.05
CA ARG A 397 8.07 -18.98 -14.44
C ARG A 397 8.03 -19.73 -13.11
N ILE A 398 7.00 -19.49 -12.29
CA ILE A 398 6.82 -20.21 -11.02
C ILE A 398 6.43 -21.66 -11.27
N VAL A 399 5.51 -21.91 -12.19
CA VAL A 399 5.11 -23.27 -12.58
C VAL A 399 6.32 -24.06 -13.08
N GLU A 400 7.12 -23.49 -14.00
CA GLU A 400 8.32 -24.13 -14.53
C GLU A 400 9.34 -24.42 -13.44
N LYS A 401 9.58 -23.47 -12.53
CA LYS A 401 10.47 -23.66 -11.39
C LYS A 401 9.97 -24.78 -10.47
N THR A 402 8.67 -24.83 -10.21
CA THR A 402 8.03 -25.83 -9.34
C THR A 402 8.16 -27.24 -9.92
N ILE A 403 7.98 -27.40 -11.23
CA ILE A 403 8.10 -28.71 -11.89
C ILE A 403 9.53 -29.09 -12.29
N SER A 404 10.50 -28.17 -12.20
CA SER A 404 11.86 -28.35 -12.73
C SER A 404 12.56 -29.63 -12.25
N SER A 405 12.41 -29.96 -10.95
CA SER A 405 12.98 -31.18 -10.35
C SER A 405 12.30 -32.45 -10.88
N ALA A 406 10.97 -32.46 -10.92
CA ALA A 406 10.17 -33.57 -11.45
C ALA A 406 10.45 -33.78 -12.95
N TYR A 407 10.52 -32.70 -13.72
CA TYR A 407 10.82 -32.73 -15.14
C TYR A 407 12.26 -33.22 -15.42
N SER A 408 13.24 -32.80 -14.62
CA SER A 408 14.61 -33.31 -14.73
C SER A 408 14.68 -34.81 -14.48
N THR A 409 13.91 -35.31 -13.51
CA THR A 409 13.78 -36.74 -13.22
C THR A 409 13.19 -37.50 -14.41
N TYR A 410 12.12 -36.97 -15.03
CA TYR A 410 11.56 -37.52 -16.26
C TYR A 410 12.57 -37.56 -17.41
N CYS A 411 13.32 -36.48 -17.63
CA CYS A 411 14.32 -36.43 -18.69
C CYS A 411 15.42 -37.49 -18.51
N GLN A 412 15.87 -37.72 -17.28
CA GLN A 412 16.89 -38.72 -16.98
C GLN A 412 16.42 -40.16 -17.22
N THR A 413 15.15 -40.47 -16.95
CA THR A 413 14.59 -41.81 -17.20
C THR A 413 14.42 -42.06 -18.69
N HIS A 414 13.91 -41.09 -19.44
CA HIS A 414 13.76 -41.20 -20.90
C HIS A 414 15.10 -41.26 -21.64
N HIS A 415 16.12 -40.50 -21.23
CA HIS A 415 17.46 -40.58 -21.84
C HIS A 415 18.16 -41.93 -21.58
N LYS A 416 17.92 -42.57 -20.43
CA LYS A 416 18.44 -43.92 -20.13
C LYS A 416 17.77 -45.00 -20.99
N ILE A 417 16.47 -44.88 -21.24
CA ILE A 417 15.72 -45.81 -22.12
C ILE A 417 16.23 -45.71 -23.57
N THR A 418 16.48 -44.50 -24.08
CA THR A 418 16.98 -44.31 -25.45
C THR A 418 18.42 -44.82 -25.62
N ARG A 419 19.32 -44.61 -24.64
CA ARG A 419 20.70 -45.14 -24.70
C ARG A 419 20.78 -46.67 -24.67
N ASN A 420 19.88 -47.34 -23.95
CA ASN A 420 19.81 -48.80 -23.92
C ASN A 420 19.24 -49.41 -25.21
N MET A 421 18.60 -48.63 -26.09
CA MET A 421 18.16 -49.13 -27.40
C MET A 421 19.31 -49.23 -28.41
N ASP A 422 20.35 -48.39 -28.26
CA ASP A 422 21.52 -48.36 -29.15
C ASP A 422 22.66 -49.30 -28.71
N THR A 423 22.55 -49.91 -27.52
CA THR A 423 23.54 -50.87 -27.00
C THR A 423 22.85 -52.11 -26.41
N HIS A 424 23.01 -53.24 -27.10
CA HIS A 424 22.64 -54.63 -26.76
C HIS A 424 21.29 -55.18 -27.26
N MET A 425 21.38 -55.92 -28.38
CA MET A 425 20.70 -57.20 -28.52
C MET A 425 21.31 -58.20 -27.52
N MET A 426 20.46 -58.96 -26.81
CA MET A 426 20.75 -59.92 -25.71
C MET A 426 20.91 -59.30 -24.33
N ASP A 427 19.80 -59.06 -23.62
CA ASP A 427 19.30 -59.96 -22.57
C ASP A 427 17.96 -59.45 -22.03
N ALA A 428 16.93 -60.29 -22.16
CA ALA A 428 15.60 -60.05 -21.62
C ALA A 428 15.53 -60.58 -20.18
N SER A 429 16.03 -59.81 -19.21
CA SER A 429 15.72 -60.06 -17.81
C SER A 429 15.86 -58.79 -16.97
N SER A 430 14.75 -58.40 -16.35
CA SER A 430 14.58 -57.37 -15.33
C SER A 430 15.02 -55.94 -15.69
N VAL A 431 14.21 -55.24 -16.48
CA VAL A 431 14.12 -53.78 -16.32
C VAL A 431 13.29 -53.52 -15.07
N SER A 432 13.96 -53.41 -13.92
CA SER A 432 13.35 -52.82 -12.73
C SER A 432 12.90 -51.40 -13.09
N SER A 433 11.59 -51.15 -13.03
CA SER A 433 11.02 -49.79 -13.12
C SER A 433 11.84 -48.86 -12.24
N PRO A 434 12.30 -47.69 -12.72
CA PRO A 434 12.98 -46.75 -11.86
C PRO A 434 11.97 -46.24 -10.84
N SER A 435 12.05 -46.76 -9.61
CA SER A 435 11.21 -46.39 -8.48
C SER A 435 11.65 -45.02 -7.95
N TYR A 436 11.33 -43.96 -8.69
CA TYR A 436 11.49 -42.59 -8.20
C TYR A 436 10.11 -41.99 -8.02
N LEU A 437 9.75 -41.82 -6.75
CA LEU A 437 8.50 -41.24 -6.33
C LEU A 437 8.57 -39.74 -6.67
N VAL A 438 7.95 -39.34 -7.77
CA VAL A 438 7.73 -37.92 -8.07
C VAL A 438 6.55 -37.48 -7.23
N ASP A 439 6.83 -36.64 -6.24
CA ASP A 439 5.82 -35.95 -5.46
C ASP A 439 5.67 -34.52 -6.01
N LEU A 440 4.43 -34.08 -6.17
CA LEU A 440 4.11 -32.74 -6.68
C LEU A 440 3.41 -31.94 -5.59
N PRO A 441 3.86 -30.70 -5.34
CA PRO A 441 3.20 -29.83 -4.36
C PRO A 441 1.75 -29.58 -4.77
N LYS A 442 0.84 -29.51 -3.79
CA LYS A 442 -0.57 -29.12 -4.01
C LYS A 442 -0.69 -27.74 -4.68
N GLU A 443 0.27 -26.87 -4.39
CA GLU A 443 0.42 -25.53 -4.95
C GLU A 443 0.56 -25.56 -6.47
N PHE A 444 1.21 -26.59 -7.04
CA PHE A 444 1.31 -26.74 -8.49
C PHE A 444 -0.06 -26.93 -9.15
N PHE A 445 -0.95 -27.72 -8.56
CA PHE A 445 -2.29 -27.93 -9.10
C PHE A 445 -3.14 -26.66 -8.97
N GLN A 446 -3.01 -25.92 -7.86
CA GLN A 446 -3.66 -24.62 -7.70
C GLN A 446 -3.16 -23.60 -8.74
N MET A 447 -1.86 -23.61 -9.07
CA MET A 447 -1.30 -22.79 -10.15
C MET A 447 -1.92 -23.14 -11.51
N LEU A 448 -2.13 -24.43 -11.82
CA LEU A 448 -2.79 -24.83 -13.06
C LEU A 448 -4.26 -24.40 -13.10
N VAL A 449 -4.98 -24.51 -11.99
CA VAL A 449 -6.36 -24.00 -11.88
C VAL A 449 -6.38 -22.48 -12.12
N ALA A 450 -5.46 -21.73 -11.50
CA ALA A 450 -5.34 -20.29 -11.72
C ALA A 450 -4.96 -19.94 -13.17
N CYS A 451 -4.08 -20.73 -13.81
CA CYS A 451 -3.71 -20.55 -15.22
C CYS A 451 -4.92 -20.60 -16.16
N GLY A 452 -5.94 -21.41 -15.83
CA GLY A 452 -7.11 -21.60 -16.68
C GLY A 452 -6.74 -21.96 -18.13
N PRO A 453 -7.39 -21.39 -19.14
CA PRO A 453 -7.12 -21.72 -20.54
C PRO A 453 -5.81 -21.16 -21.08
N TYR A 454 -5.07 -20.33 -20.35
CA TYR A 454 -3.96 -19.52 -20.90
C TYR A 454 -2.65 -20.28 -21.13
N LEU A 455 -2.52 -21.54 -20.69
CA LEU A 455 -1.29 -22.34 -20.90
C LEU A 455 -0.95 -22.56 -22.39
N HIS A 456 -1.87 -22.31 -23.31
CA HIS A 456 -1.61 -22.33 -24.75
C HIS A 456 -0.52 -21.34 -25.20
N ARG A 457 -0.32 -20.24 -24.46
CA ARG A 457 0.70 -19.22 -24.75
C ARG A 457 2.13 -19.78 -24.69
N ASP A 458 2.37 -20.79 -23.85
CA ASP A 458 3.63 -21.53 -23.80
C ASP A 458 3.42 -23.02 -24.04
N THR A 459 3.43 -23.41 -25.31
CA THR A 459 3.30 -24.82 -25.74
C THR A 459 4.45 -25.70 -25.24
N GLN A 460 5.62 -25.15 -24.91
CA GLN A 460 6.72 -25.95 -24.36
C GLN A 460 6.44 -26.28 -22.90
N LEU A 461 6.03 -25.30 -22.10
CA LEU A 461 5.61 -25.53 -20.72
C LEU A 461 4.40 -26.47 -20.66
N PHE A 462 3.44 -26.31 -21.56
CA PHE A 462 2.30 -27.23 -21.70
C PHE A 462 2.75 -28.69 -21.83
N GLN A 463 3.70 -28.98 -22.72
CA GLN A 463 4.23 -30.34 -22.91
C GLN A 463 5.00 -30.82 -21.69
N LYS A 464 5.80 -29.95 -21.04
CA LYS A 464 6.52 -30.28 -19.79
C LYS A 464 5.53 -30.68 -18.70
N VAL A 465 4.44 -29.92 -18.53
CA VAL A 465 3.35 -30.21 -17.57
C VAL A 465 2.72 -31.56 -17.86
N CYS A 466 2.35 -31.86 -19.11
CA CYS A 466 1.79 -33.17 -19.48
C CYS A 466 2.74 -34.33 -19.12
N ARG A 467 4.03 -34.20 -19.42
CA ARG A 467 5.04 -35.21 -19.10
C ARG A 467 5.21 -35.42 -17.60
N VAL A 468 5.21 -34.34 -16.82
CA VAL A 468 5.32 -34.39 -15.37
C VAL A 468 4.08 -35.05 -14.74
N LEU A 469 2.87 -34.67 -15.18
CA LEU A 469 1.62 -35.30 -14.73
C LEU A 469 1.57 -36.80 -15.05
N LYS A 470 2.09 -37.20 -16.21
CA LYS A 470 2.19 -38.61 -16.61
C LYS A 470 3.04 -39.42 -15.63
N VAL A 471 4.19 -38.89 -15.22
CA VAL A 471 5.07 -39.54 -14.24
C VAL A 471 4.45 -39.54 -12.85
N TYR A 472 3.87 -38.43 -12.42
CA TYR A 472 3.19 -38.32 -11.13
C TYR A 472 2.05 -39.34 -10.99
N HIS A 473 1.24 -39.51 -12.04
CA HIS A 473 0.19 -40.51 -12.02
C HIS A 473 0.73 -41.94 -11.97
N ALA A 474 1.86 -42.22 -12.66
CA ALA A 474 2.51 -43.52 -12.63
C ALA A 474 3.14 -43.85 -11.27
N SER A 475 3.85 -42.89 -10.64
CA SER A 475 4.46 -43.05 -9.32
C SER A 475 3.40 -43.24 -8.22
N SER A 476 2.27 -42.56 -8.34
CA SER A 476 1.24 -42.61 -7.31
C SER A 476 0.42 -43.92 -7.33
N LYS A 477 0.30 -44.60 -8.48
CA LYS A 477 -0.28 -45.96 -8.55
C LYS A 477 0.56 -47.02 -7.82
N GLU A 478 1.87 -46.83 -7.71
CA GLU A 478 2.74 -47.69 -6.91
C GLU A 478 2.58 -47.41 -5.40
N SER A 479 2.38 -46.14 -5.02
CA SER A 479 2.22 -45.70 -3.63
C SER A 479 0.83 -45.96 -3.04
N ALA A 480 -0.24 -45.74 -3.80
CA ALA A 480 -1.65 -45.88 -3.39
C ALA A 480 -2.07 -47.32 -3.03
N ARG A 481 -1.26 -48.33 -3.37
CA ARG A 481 -1.41 -49.70 -2.84
C ARG A 481 -1.14 -49.79 -1.32
N THR A 482 -0.61 -48.73 -0.70
CA THR A 482 -0.03 -48.75 0.65
C THR A 482 -0.69 -47.77 1.64
N ALA A 483 -1.35 -46.69 1.20
CA ALA A 483 -1.98 -45.72 2.10
C ALA A 483 -3.19 -45.00 1.45
N GLY A 484 -4.37 -45.08 2.09
CA GLY A 484 -5.64 -44.51 1.63
C GLY A 484 -5.79 -43.00 1.86
N VAL A 485 -4.96 -42.19 1.20
CA VAL A 485 -5.09 -40.72 1.14
C VAL A 485 -5.78 -40.32 -0.17
N MET A 486 -6.43 -39.14 -0.21
CA MET A 486 -7.13 -38.56 -1.38
C MET A 486 -6.46 -38.91 -2.71
N SER A 487 -7.25 -39.36 -3.68
CA SER A 487 -6.66 -39.99 -4.87
C SER A 487 -5.90 -38.97 -5.72
N PRO A 488 -4.65 -39.26 -6.11
CA PRO A 488 -3.85 -38.45 -7.06
C PRO A 488 -4.57 -38.23 -8.40
N GLU A 489 -5.50 -39.12 -8.72
CA GLU A 489 -6.35 -39.09 -9.91
C GLU A 489 -7.24 -37.85 -9.93
N SER A 490 -7.74 -37.39 -8.78
CA SER A 490 -8.60 -36.19 -8.70
C SER A 490 -7.85 -34.91 -9.06
N GLN A 491 -6.58 -34.80 -8.69
CA GLN A 491 -5.76 -33.61 -8.99
C GLN A 491 -5.34 -33.56 -10.47
N VAL A 492 -5.03 -34.72 -11.05
CA VAL A 492 -4.72 -34.83 -12.48
C VAL A 492 -5.97 -34.54 -13.32
N GLU A 493 -7.13 -35.04 -12.89
CA GLU A 493 -8.41 -34.73 -13.51
C GLU A 493 -8.72 -33.23 -13.48
N GLU A 494 -8.59 -32.61 -12.32
CA GLU A 494 -8.81 -31.16 -12.16
C GLU A 494 -7.88 -30.37 -13.09
N ALA A 495 -6.58 -30.69 -13.11
CA ALA A 495 -5.62 -30.05 -14.01
C ALA A 495 -5.99 -30.20 -15.50
N LEU A 496 -6.53 -31.36 -15.89
CA LEU A 496 -7.00 -31.58 -17.27
C LEU A 496 -8.22 -30.72 -17.58
N GLY A 497 -9.23 -30.73 -16.71
CA GLY A 497 -10.49 -30.03 -16.92
C GLY A 497 -10.38 -28.51 -16.82
N SER A 498 -9.62 -28.00 -15.85
CA SER A 498 -9.51 -26.56 -15.58
C SER A 498 -8.50 -25.84 -16.48
N CYS A 499 -7.48 -26.54 -16.97
CA CYS A 499 -6.35 -25.92 -17.67
C CYS A 499 -6.04 -26.56 -19.02
N LEU A 500 -5.65 -27.84 -19.05
CA LEU A 500 -5.05 -28.43 -20.24
C LEU A 500 -6.02 -28.57 -21.43
N LEU A 501 -7.26 -29.04 -21.19
CA LEU A 501 -8.27 -29.17 -22.24
C LEU A 501 -8.81 -27.81 -22.72
N PRO A 502 -9.08 -26.83 -21.83
CA PRO A 502 -9.34 -25.45 -22.24
C PRO A 502 -8.23 -24.85 -23.11
N SER A 503 -6.96 -24.98 -22.69
CA SER A 503 -5.81 -24.49 -23.45
C SER A 503 -5.64 -25.17 -24.80
N LEU A 504 -5.89 -26.48 -24.92
CA LEU A 504 -5.77 -27.19 -26.20
C LEU A 504 -6.65 -26.57 -27.30
N GLN A 505 -7.84 -26.09 -26.94
CA GLN A 505 -8.78 -25.48 -27.89
C GLN A 505 -8.25 -24.18 -28.52
N LEU A 506 -7.25 -23.56 -27.88
CA LEU A 506 -6.61 -22.33 -28.31
C LEU A 506 -5.27 -22.56 -29.04
N ILE A 507 -4.78 -23.81 -29.08
CA ILE A 507 -3.56 -24.17 -29.79
C ILE A 507 -3.92 -24.49 -31.25
N PRO A 508 -3.39 -23.76 -32.24
CA PRO A 508 -3.57 -24.12 -33.64
C PRO A 508 -3.04 -25.53 -33.91
N ALA A 509 -3.68 -26.26 -34.82
CA ALA A 509 -3.45 -27.68 -35.11
C ALA A 509 -1.99 -28.17 -34.89
N ASN A 510 -1.74 -28.76 -33.71
CA ASN A 510 -0.42 -29.23 -33.29
C ASN A 510 -0.49 -30.68 -32.75
N PRO A 511 -0.31 -31.69 -33.62
CA PRO A 511 -0.42 -33.10 -33.24
C PRO A 511 0.54 -33.54 -32.13
N ALA A 512 1.67 -32.84 -31.96
CA ALA A 512 2.63 -33.17 -30.90
C ALA A 512 2.04 -32.90 -29.52
N VAL A 513 1.28 -31.82 -29.37
CA VAL A 513 0.59 -31.48 -28.11
C VAL A 513 -0.51 -32.50 -27.83
N ASP A 514 -1.29 -32.89 -28.83
CA ASP A 514 -2.36 -33.88 -28.68
C ASP A 514 -1.85 -35.22 -28.15
N MET A 515 -0.69 -35.65 -28.66
CA MET A 515 -0.07 -36.91 -28.22
C MET A 515 0.38 -36.86 -26.76
N GLU A 516 0.85 -35.71 -26.28
CA GLU A 516 1.22 -35.52 -24.88
C GLU A 516 -0.03 -35.50 -23.97
N ILE A 517 -1.10 -34.81 -24.38
CA ILE A 517 -2.39 -34.82 -23.66
C ILE A 517 -2.96 -36.24 -23.60
N TRP A 518 -2.99 -36.95 -24.73
CA TRP A 518 -3.43 -38.34 -24.77
C TRP A 518 -2.57 -39.24 -23.87
N GLY A 519 -1.27 -38.95 -23.79
CA GLY A 519 -0.34 -39.61 -22.89
C GLY A 519 -0.74 -39.52 -21.42
N VAL A 520 -1.45 -38.46 -21.01
CA VAL A 520 -2.03 -38.31 -19.67
C VAL A 520 -3.44 -38.91 -19.60
N LEU A 521 -4.33 -38.54 -20.53
CA LEU A 521 -5.72 -39.01 -20.56
C LEU A 521 -5.82 -40.54 -20.56
N SER A 522 -4.98 -41.23 -21.34
CA SER A 522 -4.98 -42.69 -21.47
C SER A 522 -4.66 -43.43 -20.17
N LEU A 523 -4.10 -42.74 -19.16
CA LEU A 523 -3.82 -43.31 -17.85
C LEU A 523 -5.04 -43.35 -16.92
N LEU A 524 -6.04 -42.50 -17.20
CA LEU A 524 -7.26 -42.36 -16.41
C LEU A 524 -8.30 -43.45 -16.72
N PRO A 525 -9.14 -43.83 -15.74
CA PRO A 525 -10.26 -44.72 -15.97
C PRO A 525 -11.19 -44.22 -17.07
N TYR A 526 -11.88 -45.15 -17.74
CA TYR A 526 -12.84 -44.85 -18.81
C TYR A 526 -13.91 -43.84 -18.37
N GLU A 527 -14.49 -44.04 -17.19
CA GLU A 527 -15.56 -43.21 -16.63
C GLU A 527 -15.12 -41.75 -16.44
N VAL A 528 -13.90 -41.55 -15.89
CA VAL A 528 -13.31 -40.23 -15.68
C VAL A 528 -13.08 -39.51 -17.01
N ARG A 529 -12.54 -40.20 -18.02
CA ARG A 529 -12.36 -39.62 -19.35
C ARG A 529 -13.68 -39.15 -19.97
N TYR A 530 -14.73 -39.94 -19.86
CA TYR A 530 -16.05 -39.58 -20.41
C TYR A 530 -16.69 -38.42 -19.64
N ARG A 531 -16.47 -38.32 -18.32
CA ARG A 531 -16.86 -37.14 -17.55
C ARG A 531 -16.15 -35.89 -18.08
N LEU A 532 -14.82 -35.94 -18.24
CA LEU A 532 -14.05 -34.84 -18.80
C LEU A 532 -14.52 -34.45 -20.22
N TYR A 533 -14.81 -35.42 -21.09
CA TYR A 533 -15.35 -35.13 -22.43
C TYR A 533 -16.74 -34.49 -22.37
N GLY A 534 -17.59 -34.92 -21.44
CA GLY A 534 -18.89 -34.30 -21.22
C GLY A 534 -18.77 -32.87 -20.71
N GLU A 535 -17.82 -32.59 -19.82
CA GLU A 535 -17.53 -31.23 -19.35
C GLU A 535 -16.98 -30.32 -20.44
N TRP A 536 -16.08 -30.86 -21.26
CA TRP A 536 -15.51 -30.17 -22.42
C TRP A 536 -16.60 -29.80 -23.45
N GLU A 537 -17.68 -30.58 -23.56
CA GLU A 537 -18.80 -30.31 -24.46
C GLU A 537 -19.81 -29.30 -23.89
N LYS A 538 -19.84 -29.04 -22.57
CA LYS A 538 -20.89 -28.20 -21.96
C LYS A 538 -20.94 -26.82 -22.61
N ASP A 539 -22.16 -26.38 -22.93
CA ASP A 539 -22.46 -25.05 -23.48
C ASP A 539 -22.40 -23.92 -22.42
N THR A 540 -21.80 -24.17 -21.25
CA THR A 540 -21.65 -23.22 -20.14
C THR A 540 -20.31 -22.48 -20.15
N GLU A 541 -19.64 -22.41 -21.30
CA GLU A 541 -18.34 -21.75 -21.43
C GLU A 541 -18.48 -20.25 -21.18
N GLN A 542 -17.71 -19.75 -20.21
CA GLN A 542 -17.72 -18.34 -19.81
C GLN A 542 -16.46 -17.61 -20.28
N ASN A 543 -15.42 -18.31 -20.70
CA ASN A 543 -14.25 -17.67 -21.28
C ASN A 543 -14.53 -17.26 -22.74
N PRO A 544 -14.44 -15.95 -23.10
CA PRO A 544 -14.74 -15.48 -24.44
C PRO A 544 -13.88 -16.14 -25.53
N ILE A 545 -12.58 -16.30 -25.27
CA ILE A 545 -11.59 -16.80 -26.22
C ILE A 545 -11.86 -18.28 -26.53
N VAL A 546 -12.09 -19.09 -25.50
CA VAL A 546 -12.45 -20.51 -25.66
C VAL A 546 -13.78 -20.65 -26.40
N LEU A 547 -14.76 -19.80 -26.07
CA LEU A 547 -16.05 -19.79 -26.75
C LEU A 547 -15.91 -19.45 -28.24
N ALA A 548 -15.09 -18.45 -28.58
CA ALA A 548 -14.81 -18.09 -29.96
C ALA A 548 -14.15 -19.25 -30.73
N ALA A 549 -13.15 -19.90 -30.14
CA ALA A 549 -12.51 -21.08 -30.73
C ALA A 549 -13.53 -22.20 -31.05
N ARG A 550 -14.46 -22.47 -30.11
CA ARG A 550 -15.54 -23.44 -30.33
C ARG A 550 -16.49 -23.01 -31.45
N GLN A 551 -16.94 -21.75 -31.48
CA GLN A 551 -17.86 -21.29 -32.51
C GLN A 551 -17.21 -21.28 -33.91
N THR A 552 -15.95 -20.86 -34.01
CA THR A 552 -15.17 -20.90 -35.25
C THR A 552 -15.02 -22.35 -35.73
N ALA A 553 -14.58 -23.27 -34.87
CA ALA A 553 -14.43 -24.68 -35.23
C ALA A 553 -15.76 -25.29 -35.71
N LYS A 554 -16.88 -24.95 -35.07
CA LYS A 554 -18.23 -25.38 -35.49
C LYS A 554 -18.63 -24.81 -36.84
N LEU A 555 -18.41 -23.51 -37.08
CA LEU A 555 -18.70 -22.84 -38.34
C LEU A 555 -17.91 -23.47 -39.50
N ASP A 556 -16.60 -23.61 -39.33
CA ASP A 556 -15.71 -24.13 -40.36
C ASP A 556 -15.98 -25.60 -40.64
N THR A 557 -16.26 -26.41 -39.61
CA THR A 557 -16.68 -27.80 -39.81
C THR A 557 -17.94 -27.86 -40.68
N ARG A 558 -18.96 -27.03 -40.41
CA ARG A 558 -20.18 -26.97 -41.23
C ARG A 558 -19.88 -26.54 -42.67
N ARG A 559 -19.01 -25.55 -42.87
CA ARG A 559 -18.61 -25.06 -44.21
C ARG A 559 -17.90 -26.15 -45.01
N LEU A 560 -17.00 -26.90 -44.39
CA LEU A 560 -16.27 -28.01 -45.03
C LEU A 560 -17.22 -29.15 -45.40
N LEU A 561 -18.10 -29.55 -44.50
CA LEU A 561 -19.03 -30.66 -44.73
C LEU A 561 -20.06 -30.35 -45.83
N LYS A 562 -20.54 -29.10 -45.94
CA LYS A 562 -21.42 -28.66 -47.05
C LYS A 562 -20.80 -28.82 -48.44
N ARG A 563 -19.47 -28.79 -48.52
CA ARG A 563 -18.70 -28.88 -49.78
C ARG A 563 -18.04 -30.25 -49.96
N LEU A 564 -18.30 -31.21 -49.07
CA LEU A 564 -17.68 -32.53 -49.09
C LEU A 564 -18.23 -33.40 -50.22
N ALA A 565 -17.34 -33.85 -51.11
CA ALA A 565 -17.65 -34.74 -52.23
C ALA A 565 -16.57 -35.83 -52.38
N LYS A 566 -16.84 -36.85 -53.20
CA LYS A 566 -15.86 -37.94 -53.44
C LYS A 566 -14.55 -37.43 -54.04
N GLU A 567 -14.59 -36.37 -54.83
CA GLU A 567 -13.45 -35.83 -55.58
C GLU A 567 -12.48 -35.02 -54.69
N ASN A 568 -12.98 -34.36 -53.65
CA ASN A 568 -12.19 -33.49 -52.77
C ASN A 568 -11.99 -34.07 -51.34
N LEU A 569 -12.37 -35.34 -51.13
CA LEU A 569 -12.33 -36.03 -49.83
C LEU A 569 -10.98 -35.92 -49.11
N LYS A 570 -9.86 -36.10 -49.81
CA LYS A 570 -8.52 -36.08 -49.17
C LYS A 570 -8.14 -34.68 -48.68
N GLN A 571 -8.47 -33.64 -49.44
CA GLN A 571 -8.13 -32.26 -49.08
C GLN A 571 -9.00 -31.78 -47.93
N LEU A 572 -10.34 -31.90 -48.06
CA LEU A 572 -11.27 -31.50 -47.01
C LEU A 572 -11.15 -32.39 -45.76
N GLY A 573 -10.82 -33.67 -45.91
CA GLY A 573 -10.55 -34.56 -44.79
C GLY A 573 -9.35 -34.12 -43.95
N ARG A 574 -8.25 -33.67 -44.57
CA ARG A 574 -7.10 -33.08 -43.85
C ARG A 574 -7.48 -31.79 -43.13
N MET A 575 -8.34 -30.98 -43.73
CA MET A 575 -8.85 -29.75 -43.15
C MET A 575 -9.69 -30.03 -41.90
N VAL A 576 -10.64 -30.97 -41.97
CA VAL A 576 -11.41 -31.43 -40.81
C VAL A 576 -10.48 -32.00 -39.72
N ALA A 577 -9.45 -32.76 -40.10
CA ALA A 577 -8.49 -33.28 -39.13
C ALA A 577 -7.73 -32.17 -38.38
N LYS A 578 -7.32 -31.10 -39.08
CA LYS A 578 -6.70 -29.92 -38.45
C LYS A 578 -7.59 -29.26 -37.41
N LEU A 579 -8.89 -29.10 -37.72
CA LEU A 579 -9.86 -28.58 -36.76
C LEU A 579 -10.04 -29.51 -35.55
N ALA A 580 -10.04 -30.83 -35.78
CA ALA A 580 -10.22 -31.83 -34.74
C ALA A 580 -9.03 -31.94 -33.77
N HIS A 581 -7.82 -31.54 -34.17
CA HIS A 581 -6.67 -31.47 -33.27
C HIS A 581 -6.91 -30.48 -32.12
N ALA A 582 -7.41 -29.28 -32.42
CA ALA A 582 -7.70 -28.27 -31.40
C ALA A 582 -9.05 -28.50 -30.70
N ASN A 583 -10.11 -28.80 -31.46
CA ASN A 583 -11.49 -28.81 -30.98
C ASN A 583 -12.21 -30.14 -31.31
N PRO A 584 -11.73 -31.31 -30.84
CA PRO A 584 -12.23 -32.62 -31.25
C PRO A 584 -13.73 -32.81 -30.96
N MET A 585 -14.18 -32.44 -29.76
CA MET A 585 -15.58 -32.64 -29.33
C MET A 585 -16.55 -31.85 -30.20
N THR A 586 -16.27 -30.57 -30.44
CA THR A 586 -17.10 -29.68 -31.26
C THR A 586 -17.19 -30.16 -32.71
N VAL A 587 -16.05 -30.56 -33.28
CA VAL A 587 -15.97 -31.05 -34.67
C VAL A 587 -16.74 -32.35 -34.82
N LEU A 588 -16.51 -33.33 -33.95
CA LEU A 588 -17.18 -34.64 -33.98
C LEU A 588 -18.69 -34.51 -33.80
N ARG A 589 -19.14 -33.72 -32.82
CA ARG A 589 -20.58 -33.46 -32.61
C ARG A 589 -21.23 -32.87 -33.86
N THR A 590 -20.57 -31.91 -34.48
CA THR A 590 -21.06 -31.26 -35.70
C THR A 590 -21.15 -32.23 -36.88
N ILE A 591 -20.17 -33.13 -37.03
CA ILE A 591 -20.20 -34.19 -38.05
C ILE A 591 -21.38 -35.14 -37.79
N VAL A 592 -21.52 -35.63 -36.56
CA VAL A 592 -22.59 -36.57 -36.18
C VAL A 592 -23.97 -35.97 -36.47
N GLN A 593 -24.21 -34.71 -36.09
CA GLN A 593 -25.47 -33.99 -36.34
C GLN A 593 -25.80 -33.72 -37.81
N GLN A 594 -24.81 -33.83 -38.72
CA GLN A 594 -25.04 -33.67 -40.16
C GLN A 594 -25.20 -35.00 -40.89
N VAL A 595 -24.61 -36.07 -40.36
CA VAL A 595 -24.70 -37.41 -40.94
C VAL A 595 -25.97 -38.13 -40.51
N PHE A 596 -26.40 -37.91 -39.27
CA PHE A 596 -27.63 -38.43 -38.67
C PHE A 596 -28.59 -37.29 -38.37
#